data_AF-A0A957ZDH0-F1
#
_entry.id   AF-A0A957ZDH0-F1
#
_cell.length_a   1.000
_cell.length_b   1.000
_cell.length_c   1.000
_cell.angle_alpha   90.00
_cell.angle_beta   90.00
_cell.angle_gamma   90.00
#
_symmetry.space_group_name_H-M   'P 1'
#
loop_
_entity.id
_entity.type
_entity.pdbx_description
1 polymer ?
#
loop_
_entity_poly.entity_id
_entity_poly.type
_entity_poly.pdbx_seq_one_letter_code
_entity_poly.pdbx_strand_id
1 'polypeptide(L)'
;MLKTRPVLPSALFGIMTLFLATLIWAPALVRARQEADVQNLIANGDFEAGATEDWILCGGAKLMDVEAGASAEMVHAGRYALRLGQPIDDSCGNDALGPTQIAAEDVTIPSSAGDVTLAFWYSATGDWPAGEVTIQLSTKPTNNLGSQAAISTLKMDDLMSGWQLFRQNLNGDQLEAVRGQTLYLTFWVQFKGQPDWNWAIHIDDVRVTPTWERTQGNSLPAELAGDGQQPLLVLGQGATENTFGIQRMDTDGGHRVVIAEESTQPNQLTWSPDGQRIAYETDRPSPPASDNDHFPALVSDVHLINADGRGQRTIFFTRGVEGQKETP
;
A
#
# COMPACT_ATOMS: atom_id res chain seq x y z
N MET A 1 5.63 8.30 -85.69
CA MET A 1 5.48 9.28 -84.60
C MET A 1 4.43 8.79 -83.61
N LEU A 2 4.50 9.29 -82.36
CA LEU A 2 3.55 9.10 -81.25
C LEU A 2 2.12 9.59 -81.62
N LYS A 3 1.00 9.27 -80.93
CA LYS A 3 0.73 8.50 -79.69
C LYS A 3 -0.78 8.09 -79.58
N THR A 4 -1.06 7.10 -78.73
CA THR A 4 -2.22 6.87 -77.79
C THR A 4 -3.48 7.75 -77.85
N ARG A 5 -4.68 7.36 -77.38
CA ARG A 5 -5.44 6.12 -77.00
C ARG A 5 -6.73 6.63 -76.24
N PRO A 6 -7.76 5.82 -75.92
CA PRO A 6 -9.14 6.31 -75.84
C PRO A 6 -9.88 6.15 -74.48
N VAL A 7 -11.04 6.83 -74.34
CA VAL A 7 -12.42 6.35 -73.98
C VAL A 7 -12.56 5.29 -72.84
N LEU A 8 -13.46 5.41 -71.84
CA LEU A 8 -14.92 5.10 -71.89
C LEU A 8 -15.66 5.44 -70.55
N PRO A 9 -16.97 5.74 -70.55
CA PRO A 9 -17.84 5.77 -69.35
C PRO A 9 -19.10 4.88 -69.47
N SER A 10 -19.71 4.45 -68.34
CA SER A 10 -21.17 4.24 -68.20
C SER A 10 -21.58 3.80 -66.78
N ALA A 11 -22.84 4.03 -66.40
CA ALA A 11 -23.40 3.77 -65.07
C ALA A 11 -24.85 3.23 -65.14
N LEU A 12 -25.45 3.01 -63.95
CA LEU A 12 -26.85 2.69 -63.57
C LEU A 12 -27.14 1.22 -63.19
N PHE A 13 -27.60 1.01 -61.95
CA PHE A 13 -29.03 0.96 -61.60
C PHE A 13 -29.21 1.05 -60.06
N GLY A 14 -30.38 1.47 -59.57
CA GLY A 14 -30.66 1.58 -58.13
C GLY A 14 -32.11 1.22 -57.78
N ILE A 15 -32.35 0.76 -56.54
CA ILE A 15 -33.67 0.44 -55.95
C ILE A 15 -33.70 0.88 -54.47
N MET A 16 -34.89 1.24 -53.99
CA MET A 16 -35.24 1.86 -52.70
C MET A 16 -36.60 1.28 -52.23
N THR A 17 -36.98 1.14 -50.94
CA THR A 17 -36.32 1.40 -49.63
C THR A 17 -37.08 0.61 -48.55
N LEU A 18 -36.44 0.17 -47.44
CA LEU A 18 -37.06 0.25 -46.09
C LEU A 18 -36.07 0.04 -44.92
N PHE A 19 -36.39 0.64 -43.77
CA PHE A 19 -35.61 0.63 -42.53
C PHE A 19 -35.88 -0.63 -41.67
N LEU A 20 -34.82 -1.13 -41.02
CA LEU A 20 -34.85 -1.42 -39.58
C LEU A 20 -33.44 -1.29 -39.00
N ALA A 21 -33.25 -0.38 -38.04
CA ALA A 21 -31.95 -0.16 -37.40
C ALA A 21 -31.85 -0.96 -36.10
N THR A 22 -31.00 -1.97 -36.07
CA THR A 22 -30.52 -2.59 -34.82
C THR A 22 -29.10 -2.14 -34.55
N LEU A 23 -28.94 -1.02 -33.83
CA LEU A 23 -27.67 -0.75 -33.15
C LEU A 23 -27.49 -1.81 -32.05
N ILE A 24 -26.74 -2.86 -32.36
CA ILE A 24 -26.15 -3.68 -31.30
C ILE A 24 -24.95 -2.89 -30.80
N TRP A 25 -25.07 -2.37 -29.58
CA TRP A 25 -23.93 -1.91 -28.80
C TRP A 25 -22.87 -3.02 -28.80
N ALA A 26 -21.73 -2.78 -29.45
CA ALA A 26 -20.51 -3.43 -29.03
C ALA A 26 -20.11 -2.75 -27.72
N PRO A 27 -20.16 -3.43 -26.55
CA PRO A 27 -19.51 -2.89 -25.38
C PRO A 27 -18.04 -2.70 -25.75
N ALA A 28 -17.47 -1.55 -25.42
CA ALA A 28 -16.04 -1.36 -25.59
C ALA A 28 -15.35 -2.48 -24.83
N LEU A 29 -14.67 -3.37 -25.56
CA LEU A 29 -13.69 -4.27 -24.99
C LEU A 29 -12.57 -3.39 -24.46
N VAL A 30 -12.77 -2.88 -23.24
CA VAL A 30 -11.70 -2.57 -22.31
C VAL A 30 -10.98 -3.89 -22.14
N ARG A 31 -10.01 -4.10 -23.04
CA ARG A 31 -9.00 -5.11 -22.88
C ARG A 31 -8.23 -4.61 -21.68
N ALA A 32 -8.67 -5.05 -20.48
CA ALA A 32 -7.86 -4.98 -19.28
C ALA A 32 -6.48 -5.42 -19.73
N ARG A 33 -5.53 -4.49 -19.68
CA ARG A 33 -4.20 -4.74 -20.17
C ARG A 33 -3.61 -5.67 -19.12
N GLN A 34 -3.80 -6.96 -19.36
CA GLN A 34 -3.31 -8.05 -18.54
C GLN A 34 -1.92 -7.63 -18.10
N GLU A 35 -1.74 -7.46 -16.78
CA GLU A 35 -0.41 -7.17 -16.23
C GLU A 35 0.52 -8.19 -16.88
N ALA A 36 1.62 -7.71 -17.47
CA ALA A 36 2.48 -8.59 -18.25
C ALA A 36 2.81 -9.78 -17.36
N ASP A 37 2.72 -11.00 -17.91
CA ASP A 37 2.81 -12.26 -17.17
C ASP A 37 4.22 -12.41 -16.57
N VAL A 38 4.44 -11.73 -15.45
CA VAL A 38 5.63 -11.80 -14.63
C VAL A 38 5.39 -13.00 -13.73
N GLN A 39 6.07 -14.09 -14.07
CA GLN A 39 5.99 -15.34 -13.36
C GLN A 39 6.16 -15.10 -11.85
N ASN A 40 5.12 -15.42 -11.08
CA ASN A 40 5.20 -15.51 -9.64
C ASN A 40 6.24 -16.56 -9.27
N LEU A 41 7.17 -16.20 -8.38
CA LEU A 41 8.20 -17.10 -7.87
C LEU A 41 7.69 -17.95 -6.70
N ILE A 42 6.50 -17.65 -6.20
CA ILE A 42 5.68 -18.47 -5.30
C ILE A 42 4.77 -19.36 -6.17
N ALA A 43 4.75 -20.66 -5.91
CA ALA A 43 4.03 -21.67 -6.69
C ALA A 43 2.54 -21.75 -6.35
N ASN A 44 2.17 -21.57 -5.08
CA ASN A 44 0.79 -21.73 -4.58
C ASN A 44 0.37 -20.55 -3.68
N GLY A 45 0.58 -19.33 -4.19
CA GLY A 45 0.33 -18.10 -3.44
C GLY A 45 -1.14 -17.64 -3.42
N ASP A 46 -1.96 -18.14 -4.35
CA ASP A 46 -3.42 -17.93 -4.38
C ASP A 46 -4.19 -18.99 -3.57
N PHE A 47 -3.51 -20.03 -3.07
CA PHE A 47 -4.06 -21.11 -2.24
C PHE A 47 -5.18 -21.96 -2.88
N GLU A 48 -5.60 -21.67 -4.11
CA GLU A 48 -6.77 -22.26 -4.77
C GLU A 48 -6.61 -23.75 -5.12
N ALA A 49 -5.40 -24.30 -4.99
CA ALA A 49 -5.17 -25.74 -4.99
C ALA A 49 -5.87 -26.47 -3.81
N GLY A 50 -6.25 -25.75 -2.74
CA GLY A 50 -6.86 -26.31 -1.53
C GLY A 50 -5.93 -27.22 -0.71
N ALA A 51 -4.66 -27.28 -1.09
CA ALA A 51 -3.60 -28.05 -0.45
C ALA A 51 -2.43 -27.11 -0.10
N THR A 52 -1.67 -27.48 0.92
CA THR A 52 -0.54 -26.71 1.44
C THR A 52 0.76 -27.50 1.30
N GLU A 53 0.92 -28.28 0.22
CA GLU A 53 2.11 -29.14 0.05
C GLU A 53 3.38 -28.30 -0.19
N ASP A 54 3.25 -27.13 -0.83
CA ASP A 54 4.31 -26.14 -1.02
C ASP A 54 4.54 -25.25 0.22
N TRP A 55 3.55 -25.19 1.13
CA TRP A 55 3.58 -24.34 2.33
C TRP A 55 3.87 -25.11 3.61
N ILE A 56 5.01 -24.81 4.22
CA ILE A 56 5.35 -25.22 5.58
C ILE A 56 4.52 -24.39 6.56
N LEU A 57 3.43 -24.99 7.05
CA LEU A 57 2.55 -24.41 8.07
C LEU A 57 2.80 -25.04 9.44
N CYS A 58 2.92 -24.22 10.49
CA CYS A 58 2.94 -24.69 11.87
C CYS A 58 2.41 -23.64 12.88
N GLY A 59 2.12 -24.10 14.10
CA GLY A 59 1.62 -23.28 15.21
C GLY A 59 0.11 -23.01 15.13
N GLY A 60 -0.67 -23.90 14.52
CA GLY A 60 -2.09 -23.68 14.21
C GLY A 60 -2.35 -22.89 12.92
N ALA A 61 -1.29 -22.59 12.16
CA ALA A 61 -1.39 -22.03 10.81
C ALA A 61 -2.12 -23.01 9.87
N LYS A 62 -3.06 -22.50 9.05
CA LYS A 62 -3.91 -23.31 8.17
C LYS A 62 -4.54 -22.49 7.05
N LEU A 63 -5.16 -23.16 6.08
CA LEU A 63 -6.10 -22.52 5.17
C LEU A 63 -7.47 -22.33 5.84
N MET A 64 -8.12 -21.21 5.48
CA MET A 64 -9.56 -20.99 5.63
C MET A 64 -10.25 -21.41 4.33
N ASP A 65 -11.49 -21.92 4.40
CA ASP A 65 -12.26 -22.39 3.24
C ASP A 65 -13.66 -21.78 3.30
N VAL A 66 -14.06 -21.05 2.25
CA VAL A 66 -15.41 -20.46 2.12
C VAL A 66 -16.51 -21.52 2.20
N GLU A 67 -16.33 -22.71 1.62
CA GLU A 67 -17.31 -23.80 1.71
C GLU A 67 -17.38 -24.42 3.12
N ALA A 68 -16.33 -24.27 3.92
CA ALA A 68 -16.32 -24.64 5.34
C ALA A 68 -16.86 -23.52 6.26
N GLY A 69 -17.31 -22.40 5.69
CA GLY A 69 -17.92 -21.28 6.42
C GLY A 69 -16.99 -20.10 6.71
N ALA A 70 -15.84 -19.98 6.04
CA ALA A 70 -15.04 -18.76 6.10
C ALA A 70 -15.81 -17.56 5.50
N SER A 71 -15.64 -16.37 6.08
CA SER A 71 -16.28 -15.15 5.61
C SER A 71 -15.41 -14.40 4.59
N ALA A 72 -15.98 -13.38 3.94
CA ALA A 72 -15.24 -12.45 3.07
C ALA A 72 -14.21 -11.57 3.81
N GLU A 73 -14.15 -11.63 5.15
CA GLU A 73 -13.07 -11.01 5.95
C GLU A 73 -11.89 -11.98 6.16
N MET A 74 -12.10 -13.27 5.84
CA MET A 74 -11.15 -14.38 6.05
C MET A 74 -10.53 -14.91 4.76
N VAL A 75 -11.19 -14.70 3.61
CA VAL A 75 -10.69 -14.99 2.25
C VAL A 75 -10.88 -13.75 1.37
N HIS A 76 -9.88 -13.37 0.57
CA HIS A 76 -9.89 -12.16 -0.26
C HIS A 76 -10.49 -12.46 -1.64
N ALA A 77 -9.97 -13.51 -2.28
CA ALA A 77 -10.36 -13.96 -3.60
C ALA A 77 -10.51 -15.49 -3.60
N GLY A 78 -11.24 -16.03 -4.58
CA GLY A 78 -11.39 -17.48 -4.69
C GLY A 78 -12.13 -18.12 -3.50
N ARG A 79 -11.56 -19.21 -2.99
CA ARG A 79 -12.12 -20.11 -1.97
C ARG A 79 -11.22 -20.22 -0.73
N TYR A 80 -9.91 -20.13 -0.89
CA TYR A 80 -8.94 -20.37 0.18
C TYR A 80 -8.07 -19.16 0.48
N ALA A 81 -7.70 -18.99 1.75
CA ALA A 81 -6.66 -18.05 2.16
C ALA A 81 -5.89 -18.61 3.36
N LEU A 82 -4.62 -18.24 3.46
CA LEU A 82 -3.77 -18.59 4.60
C LEU A 82 -4.21 -17.82 5.85
N ARG A 83 -4.10 -18.47 7.01
CA ARG A 83 -4.48 -17.89 8.30
C ARG A 83 -3.51 -18.24 9.41
N LEU A 84 -3.06 -17.20 10.12
CA LEU A 84 -2.27 -17.26 11.35
C LEU A 84 -3.13 -16.66 12.50
N GLY A 85 -3.34 -17.40 13.60
CA GLY A 85 -4.24 -16.99 14.68
C GLY A 85 -4.59 -18.11 15.69
N GLN A 86 -5.49 -17.84 16.63
CA GLN A 86 -5.90 -18.82 17.68
C GLN A 86 -6.78 -19.98 17.16
N PRO A 87 -6.70 -21.23 17.66
CA PRO A 87 -5.79 -21.72 18.69
C PRO A 87 -4.35 -21.87 18.16
N ILE A 88 -3.36 -21.57 19.01
CA ILE A 88 -1.95 -21.88 18.74
C ILE A 88 -1.64 -23.30 19.25
N ASP A 89 -0.98 -24.12 18.43
CA ASP A 89 -0.47 -25.44 18.81
C ASP A 89 1.08 -25.46 18.91
N ASP A 90 1.65 -26.61 19.27
CA ASP A 90 3.09 -26.82 19.44
C ASP A 90 3.79 -27.42 18.21
N SER A 91 3.15 -27.41 17.04
CA SER A 91 3.70 -28.03 15.81
C SER A 91 4.94 -27.30 15.25
N CYS A 92 5.17 -26.04 15.61
CA CYS A 92 6.45 -25.35 15.34
C CYS A 92 7.60 -25.80 16.27
N GLY A 93 7.33 -26.69 17.23
CA GLY A 93 8.21 -27.00 18.35
C GLY A 93 8.14 -25.95 19.46
N ASN A 94 8.80 -26.25 20.57
CA ASN A 94 8.84 -25.37 21.75
C ASN A 94 10.14 -24.55 21.75
N ASP A 95 10.05 -23.26 21.44
CA ASP A 95 11.12 -22.28 21.65
C ASP A 95 10.99 -21.65 23.05
N ALA A 96 12.11 -21.29 23.68
CA ALA A 96 12.15 -20.59 24.96
C ALA A 96 11.58 -19.16 24.87
N LEU A 97 11.43 -18.62 23.65
CA LEU A 97 10.85 -17.31 23.38
C LEU A 97 9.31 -17.29 23.45
N GLY A 98 8.65 -18.45 23.29
CA GLY A 98 7.19 -18.61 23.44
C GLY A 98 6.47 -19.18 22.21
N PRO A 99 5.13 -19.16 22.21
CA PRO A 99 4.31 -19.70 21.12
C PRO A 99 4.66 -19.02 19.80
N THR A 100 4.83 -19.83 18.75
CA THR A 100 5.29 -19.40 17.44
C THR A 100 4.36 -19.95 16.38
N GLN A 101 3.99 -19.14 15.38
CA GLN A 101 3.28 -19.57 14.18
C GLN A 101 4.07 -19.21 12.94
N ILE A 102 4.03 -20.09 11.94
CA ILE A 102 4.81 -19.94 10.71
C ILE A 102 3.97 -20.38 9.52
N ALA A 103 4.06 -19.58 8.46
CA ALA A 103 3.77 -20.00 7.11
C ALA A 103 4.98 -19.66 6.24
N ALA A 104 5.56 -20.67 5.58
CA ALA A 104 6.73 -20.48 4.73
C ALA A 104 6.66 -21.34 3.47
N GLU A 105 6.98 -20.74 2.32
CA GLU A 105 7.15 -21.43 1.03
C GLU A 105 8.56 -21.10 0.50
N ASP A 106 9.18 -22.03 -0.25
CA ASP A 106 10.47 -21.76 -0.88
C ASP A 106 10.34 -20.85 -2.10
N VAL A 107 11.34 -19.99 -2.30
CA VAL A 107 11.37 -19.01 -3.37
C VAL A 107 12.80 -18.89 -3.89
N THR A 108 12.97 -19.11 -5.19
CA THR A 108 14.27 -18.99 -5.86
C THR A 108 14.37 -17.64 -6.55
N ILE A 109 15.18 -16.73 -5.98
CA ILE A 109 15.40 -15.40 -6.56
C ILE A 109 16.44 -15.50 -7.68
N PRO A 110 16.13 -15.11 -8.94
CA PRO A 110 17.09 -15.16 -10.04
C PRO A 110 18.34 -14.32 -9.75
N SER A 111 19.52 -14.84 -10.07
CA SER A 111 20.79 -14.08 -9.96
C SER A 111 20.83 -12.85 -10.88
N SER A 112 20.01 -12.86 -11.93
CA SER A 112 19.83 -11.76 -12.89
C SER A 112 18.73 -10.76 -12.50
N ALA A 113 18.07 -10.90 -11.35
CA ALA A 113 16.99 -10.01 -10.95
C ALA A 113 17.49 -8.55 -10.79
N GLY A 114 16.87 -7.62 -11.52
CA GLY A 114 17.12 -6.18 -11.39
C GLY A 114 16.39 -5.56 -10.20
N ASP A 115 15.23 -6.12 -9.88
CA ASP A 115 14.32 -5.76 -8.80
C ASP A 115 13.67 -7.04 -8.26
N VAL A 116 13.11 -6.98 -7.05
CA VAL A 116 12.23 -8.04 -6.51
C VAL A 116 11.12 -7.34 -5.71
N THR A 117 9.86 -7.57 -6.07
CA THR A 117 8.70 -7.12 -5.30
C THR A 117 8.04 -8.30 -4.59
N LEU A 118 7.76 -8.14 -3.29
CA LEU A 118 6.79 -8.93 -2.55
C LEU A 118 5.46 -8.18 -2.53
N ALA A 119 4.36 -8.86 -2.84
CA ALA A 119 3.01 -8.38 -2.62
C ALA A 119 2.11 -9.50 -2.09
N PHE A 120 1.10 -9.14 -1.30
CA PHE A 120 0.02 -10.02 -0.85
C PHE A 120 -1.12 -9.16 -0.32
N TRP A 121 -2.34 -9.70 -0.29
CA TRP A 121 -3.44 -9.12 0.47
C TRP A 121 -3.41 -9.66 1.89
N TYR A 122 -3.72 -8.81 2.87
CA TYR A 122 -3.94 -9.25 4.25
C TYR A 122 -5.21 -8.65 4.83
N SER A 123 -5.86 -9.39 5.72
CA SER A 123 -7.02 -8.91 6.49
C SER A 123 -6.91 -9.32 7.95
N ALA A 124 -7.34 -8.42 8.79
CA ALA A 124 -7.19 -8.46 10.23
C ALA A 124 -8.57 -8.71 10.86
N THR A 125 -8.78 -9.86 11.53
CA THR A 125 -9.98 -10.11 12.36
C THR A 125 -9.65 -10.31 13.85
N GLY A 126 -10.53 -9.83 14.74
CA GLY A 126 -10.53 -10.17 16.16
C GLY A 126 -9.94 -9.13 17.11
N ASP A 127 -9.63 -9.54 18.34
CA ASP A 127 -9.08 -8.70 19.41
C ASP A 127 -7.54 -8.77 19.41
N TRP A 128 -6.87 -7.64 19.14
CA TRP A 128 -5.44 -7.64 18.82
C TRP A 128 -4.51 -7.67 20.04
N PRO A 129 -3.58 -8.66 20.13
CA PRO A 129 -2.41 -8.52 20.99
C PRO A 129 -1.53 -7.37 20.51
N ALA A 130 -0.81 -6.73 21.44
CA ALA A 130 0.45 -6.08 21.09
C ALA A 130 1.42 -7.16 20.58
N GLY A 131 1.80 -7.07 19.31
CA GLY A 131 2.52 -8.13 18.60
C GLY A 131 2.89 -7.72 17.18
N GLU A 132 3.67 -8.56 16.52
CA GLU A 132 4.27 -8.25 15.23
C GLU A 132 4.29 -9.51 14.34
N VAL A 133 3.87 -9.37 13.08
CA VAL A 133 4.09 -10.37 12.03
C VAL A 133 5.35 -9.97 11.27
N THR A 134 6.44 -10.71 11.45
CA THR A 134 7.68 -10.50 10.70
C THR A 134 7.58 -11.16 9.33
N ILE A 135 7.99 -10.43 8.30
CA ILE A 135 8.01 -10.89 6.91
C ILE A 135 9.46 -10.86 6.43
N GLN A 136 9.99 -12.00 6.02
CA GLN A 136 11.41 -12.13 5.67
C GLN A 136 11.69 -13.16 4.58
N LEU A 137 12.87 -13.05 3.98
CA LEU A 137 13.52 -14.09 3.20
C LEU A 137 14.62 -14.73 4.04
N SER A 138 14.49 -16.02 4.35
CA SER A 138 15.36 -16.74 5.30
C SER A 138 15.92 -18.04 4.74
N THR A 139 17.08 -18.47 5.26
CA THR A 139 17.69 -19.77 4.94
C THR A 139 17.04 -20.96 5.66
N LYS A 140 16.07 -20.68 6.54
CA LYS A 140 15.28 -21.66 7.28
C LYS A 140 13.81 -21.23 7.30
N PRO A 141 12.86 -22.16 7.20
CA PRO A 141 11.44 -21.84 7.33
C PRO A 141 11.07 -21.61 8.80
N THR A 142 11.70 -22.35 9.72
CA THR A 142 11.44 -22.27 11.16
C THR A 142 12.55 -21.51 11.88
N ASN A 143 12.15 -20.60 12.79
CA ASN A 143 12.95 -19.63 13.56
C ASN A 143 13.63 -18.49 12.76
N ASN A 144 13.92 -17.38 13.45
CA ASN A 144 14.52 -16.16 12.87
C ASN A 144 16.05 -16.24 12.65
N LEU A 145 16.72 -17.35 12.98
CA LEU A 145 18.16 -17.48 12.75
C LEU A 145 18.44 -17.86 11.29
N GLY A 146 19.12 -16.97 10.57
CA GLY A 146 19.48 -17.18 9.16
C GLY A 146 18.62 -16.40 8.16
N SER A 147 17.87 -15.40 8.60
CA SER A 147 17.30 -14.35 7.75
C SER A 147 18.39 -13.73 6.85
N GLN A 148 18.12 -13.60 5.55
CA GLN A 148 18.98 -12.89 4.59
C GLN A 148 18.44 -11.48 4.31
N ALA A 149 17.12 -11.32 4.28
CA ALA A 149 16.46 -10.03 4.20
C ALA A 149 15.21 -10.02 5.07
N ALA A 150 15.23 -9.23 6.16
CA ALA A 150 14.00 -8.79 6.81
C ALA A 150 13.32 -7.79 5.86
N ILE A 151 12.14 -8.11 5.35
CA ILE A 151 11.41 -7.28 4.38
C ILE A 151 10.66 -6.20 5.13
N SER A 152 9.77 -6.62 6.04
CA SER A 152 8.93 -5.73 6.82
C SER A 152 8.42 -6.40 8.09
N THR A 153 7.76 -5.61 8.93
CA THR A 153 7.02 -6.07 10.09
C THR A 153 5.66 -5.41 10.11
N LEU A 154 4.59 -6.22 10.16
CA LEU A 154 3.24 -5.72 10.37
C LEU A 154 2.96 -5.67 11.87
N LYS A 155 2.83 -4.45 12.40
CA LYS A 155 2.42 -4.22 13.79
C LYS A 155 0.94 -4.50 13.95
N MET A 156 0.60 -5.43 14.84
CA MET A 156 -0.74 -5.98 15.00
C MET A 156 -1.73 -4.96 15.59
N ASP A 157 -1.22 -4.00 16.36
CA ASP A 157 -1.95 -2.88 16.95
C ASP A 157 -2.23 -1.72 15.98
N ASP A 158 -1.49 -1.63 14.86
CA ASP A 158 -1.65 -0.59 13.83
C ASP A 158 -2.45 -1.08 12.58
N LEU A 159 -2.97 -2.32 12.58
CA LEU A 159 -3.65 -2.88 11.40
C LEU A 159 -5.04 -2.27 11.16
N MET A 160 -5.25 -1.82 9.92
CA MET A 160 -6.57 -1.40 9.45
C MET A 160 -7.50 -2.60 9.25
N SER A 161 -8.81 -2.37 9.42
CA SER A 161 -9.84 -3.37 9.12
C SER A 161 -10.06 -3.56 7.61
N GLY A 162 -10.62 -4.72 7.24
CA GLY A 162 -10.82 -5.12 5.86
C GLY A 162 -9.54 -5.60 5.17
N TRP A 163 -9.64 -5.90 3.87
CA TRP A 163 -8.51 -6.33 3.06
C TRP A 163 -7.62 -5.16 2.64
N GLN A 164 -6.32 -5.30 2.89
CA GLN A 164 -5.29 -4.31 2.62
C GLN A 164 -4.20 -4.95 1.73
N LEU A 165 -3.75 -4.22 0.72
CA LEU A 165 -2.64 -4.67 -0.13
C LEU A 165 -1.31 -4.32 0.55
N PHE A 166 -0.54 -5.33 0.93
CA PHE A 166 0.89 -5.16 1.17
C PHE A 166 1.64 -5.18 -0.15
N ARG A 167 2.59 -4.25 -0.34
CA ARG A 167 3.54 -4.29 -1.45
C ARG A 167 4.85 -3.61 -1.09
N GLN A 168 5.97 -4.27 -1.35
CA GLN A 168 7.31 -3.72 -1.14
C GLN A 168 8.30 -4.28 -2.16
N ASN A 169 9.01 -3.38 -2.85
CA ASN A 169 10.22 -3.73 -3.60
C ASN A 169 11.40 -3.80 -2.63
N LEU A 170 12.26 -4.80 -2.78
CA LEU A 170 13.49 -4.90 -1.99
C LEU A 170 14.40 -3.71 -2.26
N ASN A 171 15.03 -3.18 -1.22
CA ASN A 171 16.08 -2.18 -1.35
C ASN A 171 17.40 -2.81 -1.86
N GLY A 172 18.41 -1.99 -2.16
CA GLY A 172 19.68 -2.45 -2.73
C GLY A 172 20.35 -3.55 -1.90
N ASP A 173 20.51 -3.32 -0.60
CA ASP A 173 21.17 -4.25 0.33
C ASP A 173 20.38 -5.57 0.46
N GLN A 174 19.06 -5.49 0.62
CA GLN A 174 18.16 -6.65 0.64
C GLN A 174 18.27 -7.47 -0.64
N LEU A 175 18.27 -6.80 -1.81
CA LEU A 175 18.33 -7.44 -3.12
C LEU A 175 19.71 -8.07 -3.39
N GLU A 176 20.80 -7.44 -2.96
CA GLU A 176 22.14 -8.05 -2.98
C GLU A 176 22.24 -9.27 -2.08
N ALA A 177 21.62 -9.24 -0.90
CA ALA A 177 21.65 -10.34 0.06
C ALA A 177 20.86 -11.60 -0.36
N VAL A 178 19.94 -11.52 -1.33
CA VAL A 178 19.05 -12.65 -1.71
C VAL A 178 19.20 -13.16 -3.14
N ARG A 179 19.82 -12.40 -4.06
CA ARG A 179 19.92 -12.79 -5.48
C ARG A 179 20.71 -14.08 -5.68
N GLY A 180 20.19 -14.96 -6.54
CA GLY A 180 20.81 -16.23 -6.90
C GLY A 180 20.68 -17.32 -5.85
N GLN A 181 19.80 -17.15 -4.86
CA GLN A 181 19.56 -18.10 -3.78
C GLN A 181 18.14 -18.63 -3.81
N THR A 182 17.98 -19.87 -3.33
CA THR A 182 16.69 -20.41 -2.88
C THR A 182 16.59 -20.16 -1.38
N LEU A 183 15.57 -19.42 -0.99
CA LEU A 183 15.27 -19.01 0.39
C LEU A 183 13.82 -19.40 0.70
N TYR A 184 13.38 -19.18 1.93
CA TYR A 184 11.96 -19.24 2.30
C TYR A 184 11.41 -17.83 2.39
N LEU A 185 10.30 -17.55 1.69
CA LEU A 185 9.44 -16.43 2.10
C LEU A 185 8.74 -16.89 3.38
N THR A 186 8.92 -16.17 4.48
CA THR A 186 8.40 -16.58 5.79
C THR A 186 7.57 -15.48 6.42
N PHE A 187 6.32 -15.81 6.72
CA PHE A 187 5.46 -15.09 7.65
C PHE A 187 5.63 -15.72 9.03
N TRP A 188 6.15 -14.96 9.97
CA TRP A 188 6.50 -15.43 11.31
C TRP A 188 5.83 -14.59 12.38
N VAL A 189 5.16 -15.25 13.32
CA VAL A 189 4.54 -14.62 14.49
C VAL A 189 5.04 -15.30 15.74
N GLN A 190 5.52 -14.54 16.72
CA GLN A 190 5.95 -15.09 18.01
C GLN A 190 5.49 -14.20 19.16
N PHE A 191 4.95 -14.82 20.20
CA PHE A 191 4.44 -14.12 21.38
C PHE A 191 5.21 -14.49 22.64
N LYS A 192 5.35 -13.52 23.55
CA LYS A 192 5.81 -13.79 24.91
C LYS A 192 4.66 -14.30 25.78
N GLY A 193 4.39 -15.61 25.69
CA GLY A 193 3.27 -16.29 26.35
C GLY A 193 2.10 -16.56 25.41
N GLN A 194 1.06 -17.25 25.89
CA GLN A 194 -0.14 -17.51 25.10
C GLN A 194 -1.17 -16.38 25.31
N PRO A 195 -1.45 -15.54 24.29
CA PRO A 195 -2.55 -14.57 24.36
C PRO A 195 -3.91 -15.28 24.40
N ASP A 196 -4.79 -14.92 25.32
CA ASP A 196 -6.16 -15.44 25.40
C ASP A 196 -7.15 -14.72 24.47
N TRP A 197 -6.69 -13.66 23.79
CA TRP A 197 -7.46 -12.90 22.80
C TRP A 197 -7.73 -13.70 21.52
N ASN A 198 -8.94 -13.59 20.99
CA ASN A 198 -9.34 -14.21 19.74
C ASN A 198 -8.90 -13.33 18.54
N TRP A 199 -7.69 -13.54 18.03
CA TRP A 199 -7.13 -12.84 16.86
C TRP A 199 -6.83 -13.79 15.70
N ALA A 200 -6.85 -13.25 14.48
CA ALA A 200 -6.31 -13.88 13.29
C ALA A 200 -5.95 -12.86 12.20
N ILE A 201 -4.75 -13.01 11.63
CA ILE A 201 -4.40 -12.41 10.34
C ILE A 201 -4.61 -13.44 9.22
N HIS A 202 -5.30 -13.00 8.18
CA HIS A 202 -5.52 -13.72 6.94
C HIS A 202 -4.62 -13.14 5.86
N ILE A 203 -4.09 -13.99 4.99
CA ILE A 203 -3.12 -13.65 3.95
C ILE A 203 -3.54 -14.36 2.66
N ASP A 204 -3.56 -13.63 1.56
CA ASP A 204 -4.09 -14.11 0.27
C ASP A 204 -3.32 -13.48 -0.92
N ASP A 205 -3.45 -14.09 -2.11
CA ASP A 205 -2.74 -13.73 -3.37
C ASP A 205 -1.24 -13.41 -3.18
N VAL A 206 -0.50 -14.26 -2.45
CA VAL A 206 0.92 -14.05 -2.17
C VAL A 206 1.75 -14.16 -3.43
N ARG A 207 2.57 -13.15 -3.71
CA ARG A 207 3.48 -13.15 -4.84
C ARG A 207 4.83 -12.52 -4.59
N VAL A 208 5.86 -13.15 -5.14
CA VAL A 208 7.20 -12.61 -5.24
C VAL A 208 7.57 -12.58 -6.72
N THR A 209 7.88 -11.40 -7.25
CA THR A 209 8.16 -11.22 -8.67
C THR A 209 9.53 -10.57 -8.90
N PRO A 210 10.32 -11.00 -9.91
CA PRO A 210 11.66 -10.46 -10.19
C PRO A 210 11.61 -9.13 -10.97
N THR A 211 10.64 -8.28 -10.65
CA THR A 211 10.41 -6.96 -11.25
C THR A 211 9.88 -6.00 -10.19
N TRP A 212 10.04 -4.69 -10.42
CA TRP A 212 9.37 -3.68 -9.60
C TRP A 212 7.90 -3.55 -10.01
N GLU A 213 7.01 -4.20 -9.26
CA GLU A 213 5.57 -3.94 -9.42
C GLU A 213 5.19 -2.61 -8.79
N ARG A 214 4.54 -1.75 -9.56
CA ARG A 214 3.94 -0.51 -9.04
C ARG A 214 2.43 -0.66 -9.06
N THR A 215 1.77 -0.37 -7.95
CA THR A 215 0.30 -0.29 -7.93
C THR A 215 -0.08 0.86 -8.86
N GLN A 216 -0.77 0.56 -9.96
CA GLN A 216 -1.43 1.62 -10.72
C GLN A 216 -2.52 2.17 -9.82
N GLY A 217 -2.37 3.42 -9.38
CA GLY A 217 -3.41 4.09 -8.61
C GLY A 217 -4.72 4.02 -9.38
N ASN A 218 -5.80 3.66 -8.69
CA ASN A 218 -7.14 3.78 -9.27
C ASN A 218 -7.29 5.18 -9.87
N SER A 219 -7.89 5.29 -11.05
CA SER A 219 -8.32 6.58 -11.57
C SER A 219 -9.18 7.23 -10.49
N LEU A 220 -8.71 8.36 -9.95
CA LEU A 220 -9.44 9.13 -8.96
C LEU A 220 -10.85 9.44 -9.52
N PRO A 221 -11.86 9.70 -8.66
CA PRO A 221 -13.16 10.21 -9.11
C PRO A 221 -12.98 11.34 -10.12
N ALA A 222 -13.84 11.48 -11.14
CA ALA A 222 -13.58 12.40 -12.24
C ALA A 222 -13.37 13.88 -11.82
N GLU A 223 -13.89 14.27 -10.66
CA GLU A 223 -13.65 15.59 -10.03
C GLU A 223 -12.24 15.75 -9.42
N LEU A 224 -11.59 14.63 -9.07
CA LEU A 224 -10.24 14.54 -8.53
C LEU A 224 -9.23 13.99 -9.56
N ALA A 225 -9.67 13.50 -10.72
CA ALA A 225 -8.80 12.87 -11.73
C ALA A 225 -7.86 13.86 -12.41
N GLY A 226 -6.57 13.79 -12.06
CA GLY A 226 -5.50 14.47 -12.77
C GLY A 226 -5.15 13.82 -14.12
N ASP A 227 -4.49 14.59 -14.97
CA ASP A 227 -3.94 14.21 -16.28
C ASP A 227 -2.58 13.45 -16.18
N GLY A 228 -2.26 12.90 -15.02
CA GLY A 228 -0.94 12.34 -14.71
C GLY A 228 0.10 13.36 -14.25
N GLN A 229 -0.31 14.61 -13.94
CA GLN A 229 0.55 15.66 -13.36
C GLN A 229 0.07 16.12 -11.97
N GLN A 230 -0.80 15.36 -11.29
CA GLN A 230 -1.22 15.69 -9.94
C GLN A 230 -0.16 15.25 -8.92
N PRO A 231 0.41 16.19 -8.15
CA PRO A 231 1.47 15.86 -7.24
C PRO A 231 0.93 15.44 -5.86
N LEU A 232 1.60 14.46 -5.27
CA LEU A 232 1.45 14.10 -3.86
C LEU A 232 1.97 15.23 -2.97
N LEU A 233 1.29 15.43 -1.83
CA LEU A 233 1.83 16.18 -0.72
C LEU A 233 2.49 15.24 0.27
N VAL A 234 3.72 15.56 0.64
CA VAL A 234 4.52 14.80 1.60
C VAL A 234 5.09 15.75 2.63
N LEU A 235 5.05 15.35 3.90
CA LEU A 235 5.78 16.00 4.97
C LEU A 235 7.21 15.45 5.01
N GLY A 236 8.19 16.36 5.01
CA GLY A 236 9.60 15.99 5.10
C GLY A 236 10.44 17.05 5.80
N GLN A 237 11.75 16.90 5.74
CA GLN A 237 12.69 17.92 6.20
C GLN A 237 12.57 19.17 5.32
N GLY A 238 12.48 20.36 5.92
CA GLY A 238 12.61 21.64 5.22
C GLY A 238 14.05 21.91 4.77
N ALA A 239 14.32 23.10 4.23
CA ALA A 239 15.67 23.51 3.84
C ALA A 239 16.63 23.68 5.04
N THR A 240 16.11 23.72 6.27
CA THR A 240 16.91 23.68 7.50
C THR A 240 16.58 22.46 8.35
N GLU A 241 17.55 21.98 9.14
CA GLU A 241 17.42 20.79 9.99
C GLU A 241 16.29 20.89 11.03
N ASN A 242 15.87 22.10 11.39
CA ASN A 242 14.84 22.36 12.41
C ASN A 242 13.50 22.84 11.83
N THR A 243 13.22 22.54 10.55
CA THR A 243 11.98 22.93 9.87
C THR A 243 11.30 21.75 9.21
N PHE A 244 9.98 21.75 9.22
CA PHE A 244 9.15 20.79 8.50
C PHE A 244 8.78 21.38 7.14
N GLY A 245 9.15 20.69 6.07
CA GLY A 245 8.80 21.05 4.71
C GLY A 245 7.48 20.40 4.31
N ILE A 246 6.51 21.21 3.88
CA ILE A 246 5.40 20.74 3.05
C ILE A 246 5.92 20.66 1.62
N GLN A 247 5.90 19.47 1.04
CA GLN A 247 6.56 19.18 -0.22
C GLN A 247 5.58 18.60 -1.22
N ARG A 248 5.79 18.98 -2.47
CA ARG A 248 5.00 18.60 -3.63
C ARG A 248 5.87 17.74 -4.54
N MET A 249 5.45 16.53 -4.87
CA MET A 249 6.21 15.62 -5.75
C MET A 249 5.27 14.84 -6.68
N ASP A 250 5.75 14.39 -7.83
CA ASP A 250 4.94 13.59 -8.75
C ASP A 250 4.60 12.21 -8.13
N THR A 251 3.57 11.55 -8.65
CA THR A 251 3.11 10.23 -8.14
C THR A 251 4.13 9.10 -8.30
N ASP A 252 5.16 9.28 -9.12
CA ASP A 252 6.29 8.35 -9.27
C ASP A 252 7.47 8.65 -8.31
N GLY A 253 7.34 9.70 -7.48
CA GLY A 253 8.39 10.22 -6.59
C GLY A 253 9.30 11.27 -7.23
N GLY A 254 9.08 11.62 -8.49
CA GLY A 254 9.81 12.65 -9.24
C GLY A 254 9.48 14.09 -8.81
N HIS A 255 10.21 15.05 -9.39
CA HIS A 255 9.96 16.51 -9.30
C HIS A 255 9.59 17.08 -7.92
N ARG A 256 10.23 16.57 -6.86
CA ARG A 256 10.05 17.04 -5.48
C ARG A 256 10.44 18.52 -5.32
N VAL A 257 9.50 19.34 -4.84
CA VAL A 257 9.64 20.78 -4.57
C VAL A 257 9.12 21.08 -3.17
N VAL A 258 9.89 21.81 -2.35
CA VAL A 258 9.39 22.38 -1.09
C VAL A 258 8.49 23.57 -1.44
N ILE A 259 7.25 23.56 -0.95
CA ILE A 259 6.25 24.60 -1.23
C ILE A 259 5.91 25.45 0.01
N ALA A 260 6.09 24.94 1.22
CA ALA A 260 6.05 25.70 2.47
C ALA A 260 7.03 25.12 3.48
N GLU A 261 7.45 25.94 4.44
CA GLU A 261 8.29 25.54 5.57
C GLU A 261 7.71 26.08 6.86
N GLU A 262 7.58 25.20 7.86
CA GLU A 262 7.01 25.53 9.17
C GLU A 262 7.97 25.14 10.29
N SER A 263 7.96 25.91 11.38
CA SER A 263 8.78 25.65 12.57
C SER A 263 8.18 24.58 13.49
N THR A 264 6.91 24.23 13.29
CA THR A 264 6.21 23.12 13.94
C THR A 264 5.64 22.18 12.88
N GLN A 265 5.36 20.93 13.25
CA GLN A 265 4.93 19.92 12.29
C GLN A 265 3.52 20.27 11.75
N PRO A 266 3.37 20.48 10.43
CA PRO A 266 2.05 20.72 9.86
C PRO A 266 1.17 19.48 9.99
N ASN A 267 -0.11 19.69 10.27
CA ASN A 267 -1.10 18.64 10.36
C ASN A 267 -2.34 18.99 9.51
N GLN A 268 -3.26 18.03 9.36
CA GLN A 268 -4.53 18.18 8.61
C GLN A 268 -4.40 18.78 7.19
N LEU A 269 -3.36 18.38 6.45
CA LEU A 269 -3.12 18.88 5.10
C LEU A 269 -4.23 18.40 4.14
N THR A 270 -4.82 19.34 3.40
CA THR A 270 -5.87 19.03 2.42
C THR A 270 -5.81 19.96 1.21
N TRP A 271 -6.13 19.40 0.03
CA TRP A 271 -6.27 20.17 -1.20
C TRP A 271 -7.64 20.85 -1.25
N SER A 272 -7.68 22.04 -1.84
CA SER A 272 -8.93 22.61 -2.36
C SER A 272 -9.48 21.74 -3.50
N PRO A 273 -10.81 21.64 -3.67
CA PRO A 273 -11.40 20.78 -4.71
C PRO A 273 -11.03 21.12 -6.15
N ASP A 274 -10.53 22.34 -6.41
CA ASP A 274 -10.04 22.78 -7.72
C ASP A 274 -8.52 22.53 -7.92
N GLY A 275 -7.84 21.94 -6.93
CA GLY A 275 -6.40 21.66 -6.94
C GLY A 275 -5.52 22.91 -6.89
N GLN A 276 -6.06 24.12 -6.73
CA GLN A 276 -5.27 25.36 -6.86
C GLN A 276 -4.60 25.77 -5.56
N ARG A 277 -5.05 25.24 -4.42
CA ARG A 277 -4.63 25.64 -3.07
C ARG A 277 -4.60 24.46 -2.11
N ILE A 278 -3.85 24.63 -1.04
CA ILE A 278 -3.67 23.67 0.04
C ILE A 278 -3.99 24.39 1.34
N ALA A 279 -4.82 23.78 2.18
CA ALA A 279 -5.02 24.18 3.57
C ALA A 279 -4.25 23.22 4.48
N TYR A 280 -3.69 23.74 5.57
CA TYR A 280 -3.01 22.96 6.60
C TYR A 280 -3.05 23.70 7.93
N GLU A 281 -2.89 22.96 9.02
CA GLU A 281 -2.87 23.47 10.39
C GLU A 281 -1.45 23.39 10.97
N THR A 282 -1.08 24.37 11.78
CA THR A 282 0.16 24.36 12.59
C THR A 282 -0.16 24.78 14.02
N ASP A 283 0.35 24.03 14.99
CA ASP A 283 0.30 24.42 16.40
C ASP A 283 1.45 25.37 16.75
N ARG A 284 1.19 26.37 17.58
CA ARG A 284 2.24 27.23 18.16
C ARG A 284 1.91 27.66 19.61
N PRO A 285 2.92 27.98 20.44
CA PRO A 285 2.68 28.56 21.76
C PRO A 285 2.12 29.99 21.66
N SER A 286 1.23 30.32 22.60
CA SER A 286 0.67 31.66 22.80
C SER A 286 0.56 31.96 24.32
N PRO A 287 1.30 32.92 24.88
CA PRO A 287 2.31 33.77 24.21
C PRO A 287 3.52 32.97 23.69
N PRO A 288 4.33 33.53 22.77
CA PRO A 288 5.45 32.79 22.14
C PRO A 288 6.59 32.38 23.08
N ALA A 289 6.62 32.93 24.30
CA ALA A 289 7.60 32.60 25.33
C ALA A 289 6.88 32.39 26.66
N SER A 290 7.30 31.36 27.41
CA SER A 290 6.94 31.19 28.82
C SER A 290 7.78 32.10 29.69
N ASP A 291 7.16 32.76 30.67
CA ASP A 291 7.87 33.38 31.79
C ASP A 291 7.28 32.87 33.13
N ASN A 292 7.61 33.51 34.24
CA ASN A 292 7.17 33.07 35.58
C ASN A 292 5.67 33.30 35.85
N ASP A 293 5.01 34.08 34.99
CA ASP A 293 3.64 34.59 35.17
C ASP A 293 2.71 34.12 34.03
N HIS A 294 3.24 33.81 32.84
CA HIS A 294 2.49 33.34 31.67
C HIS A 294 2.88 31.91 31.26
N PHE A 295 1.92 30.98 31.35
CA PHE A 295 2.04 29.64 30.76
C PHE A 295 1.50 29.66 29.31
N PRO A 296 2.29 29.23 28.30
CA PRO A 296 1.85 29.27 26.92
C PRO A 296 0.80 28.19 26.64
N ALA A 297 -0.35 28.60 26.12
CA ALA A 297 -1.33 27.68 25.52
C ALA A 297 -0.88 27.30 24.11
N LEU A 298 -1.12 26.06 23.68
CA LEU A 298 -1.04 25.70 22.27
C LEU A 298 -2.25 26.27 21.53
N VAL A 299 -1.99 26.95 20.42
CA VAL A 299 -3.02 27.49 19.53
C VAL A 299 -2.77 27.03 18.10
N SER A 300 -3.85 26.71 17.41
CA SER A 300 -3.88 26.27 16.02
C SER A 300 -4.01 27.47 15.09
N ASP A 301 -3.07 27.61 14.16
CA ASP A 301 -3.20 28.48 12.99
C ASP A 301 -3.56 27.62 11.77
N VAL A 302 -4.62 28.00 11.04
CA VAL A 302 -4.97 27.40 9.75
C VAL A 302 -4.46 28.29 8.63
N HIS A 303 -3.59 27.75 7.80
CA HIS A 303 -2.99 28.43 6.66
C HIS A 303 -3.60 27.98 5.34
N LEU A 304 -3.48 28.86 4.34
CA LEU A 304 -3.82 28.59 2.96
C LEU A 304 -2.66 29.03 2.08
N ILE A 305 -2.18 28.13 1.23
CA ILE A 305 -1.12 28.38 0.25
C ILE A 305 -1.58 27.94 -1.15
N ASN A 306 -1.05 28.56 -2.21
CA ASN A 306 -1.32 28.09 -3.57
C ASN A 306 -0.54 26.80 -3.86
N ALA A 307 -1.01 26.01 -4.83
CA ALA A 307 -0.38 24.78 -5.32
C ALA A 307 1.09 24.95 -5.77
N ASP A 308 1.49 26.17 -6.11
CA ASP A 308 2.83 26.55 -6.58
C ASP A 308 3.74 27.10 -5.46
N GLY A 309 3.33 26.99 -4.19
CA GLY A 309 4.06 27.49 -3.02
C GLY A 309 4.00 29.01 -2.83
N ARG A 310 3.22 29.75 -3.62
CA ARG A 310 3.09 31.21 -3.48
C ARG A 310 1.86 31.58 -2.65
N GLY A 311 1.91 32.80 -2.08
CA GLY A 311 0.73 33.42 -1.46
C GLY A 311 0.25 32.77 -0.17
N GLN A 312 1.12 32.05 0.54
CA GLN A 312 0.87 31.53 1.89
C GLN A 312 0.31 32.63 2.80
N ARG A 313 -0.77 32.32 3.51
CA ARG A 313 -1.37 33.21 4.51
C ARG A 313 -2.18 32.42 5.52
N THR A 314 -2.14 32.85 6.78
CA THR A 314 -3.08 32.39 7.80
C THR A 314 -4.49 32.90 7.48
N ILE A 315 -5.47 32.01 7.48
CA ILE A 315 -6.89 32.32 7.21
C ILE A 315 -7.77 32.21 8.45
N PHE A 316 -7.32 31.47 9.47
CA PHE A 316 -7.95 31.37 10.78
C PHE A 316 -6.87 31.10 11.84
N PHE A 317 -7.10 31.55 13.07
CA PHE A 317 -6.26 31.18 14.21
C PHE A 317 -7.10 31.11 15.48
N THR A 318 -6.83 30.14 16.36
CA THR A 318 -7.41 30.15 17.71
C THR A 318 -6.65 31.15 18.59
N ARG A 319 -7.34 31.70 19.59
CA ARG A 319 -6.72 32.57 20.60
C ARG A 319 -6.58 31.80 21.89
N GLY A 320 -5.36 31.68 22.39
CA GLY A 320 -5.12 31.28 23.76
C GLY A 320 -5.65 32.37 24.68
N VAL A 321 -6.51 31.99 25.62
CA VAL A 321 -6.88 32.86 26.74
C VAL A 321 -5.77 32.74 27.78
N GLU A 322 -5.25 33.87 28.24
CA GLU A 322 -4.22 33.93 29.26
C GLU A 322 -4.75 33.39 30.58
N GLY A 323 -4.19 32.28 31.07
CA GLY A 323 -4.51 31.73 32.38
C GLY A 323 -3.75 32.49 33.47
N GLN A 324 -4.46 33.27 34.28
CA GLN A 324 -3.85 33.92 35.44
C GLN A 324 -3.57 32.90 36.55
N LYS A 325 -2.35 32.93 37.08
CA LYS A 325 -1.96 32.25 38.31
C LYS A 325 -3.01 32.57 39.39
N GLU A 326 -3.67 31.53 39.91
CA GLU A 326 -4.82 31.55 40.87
C GLU A 326 -6.26 31.55 40.29
N THR A 327 -6.47 31.43 38.96
CA THR A 327 -7.82 31.14 38.41
C THR A 327 -7.83 29.86 37.55
N PRO A 328 -8.79 28.93 37.74
CA PRO A 328 -8.90 27.69 36.94
C PRO A 328 -9.29 27.92 35.47
#